data_AF-A0A2N6DGG9-F1
#
_entry.id   AF-A0A2N6DGG9-F1
#
_cell.length_a   1.000
_cell.length_b   1.000
_cell.length_c   1.000
_cell.angle_alpha   90.00
_cell.angle_beta   90.00
_cell.angle_gamma   90.00
#
_symmetry.space_group_name_H-M   'P 1'
#
loop_
_entity.id
_entity.type
_entity.pdbx_description
1 polymer ?
#
loop_
_entity_poly.entity_id
_entity_poly.type
_entity_poly.pdbx_seq_one_letter_code
_entity_poly.pdbx_strand_id
1 'polypeptide(L)'
;MSPRIPTSTWILAEKYLKEDWSPEQISGWLNLNKDIRISQESIYQYALTDKKAGGHLCKHLRCQKKRKKRYGKYDRRSNHIDDSKIQDIMERLNTRPRKMNGYKTSIQVLSNVKLLHLEFEFRTGYKARTKPL
;
A
#
# COMPACT_ATOMS: atom_id res chain seq x y z
N MET A 1 -4.89 44.29 -8.28
CA MET A 1 -6.05 43.39 -8.10
C MET A 1 -6.19 43.09 -6.62
N SER A 2 -7.35 43.39 -6.02
CA SER A 2 -7.57 43.06 -4.61
C SER A 2 -7.79 41.55 -4.48
N PRO A 3 -7.09 40.85 -3.58
CA PRO A 3 -7.30 39.42 -3.40
C PRO A 3 -8.75 39.16 -2.96
N ARG A 4 -9.37 38.11 -3.52
CA ARG A 4 -10.76 37.71 -3.22
C ARG A 4 -10.98 37.39 -1.73
N ILE A 5 -9.91 37.04 -1.02
CA ILE A 5 -9.90 36.71 0.40
C ILE A 5 -8.95 37.70 1.09
N PRO A 6 -9.40 38.39 2.15
CA PRO A 6 -8.57 39.37 2.83
C PRO A 6 -7.42 38.69 3.59
N THR A 7 -6.28 39.39 3.70
CA THR A 7 -5.07 38.89 4.38
C THR A 7 -5.32 38.53 5.84
N SER A 8 -6.21 39.25 6.52
CA SER A 8 -6.61 38.97 7.91
C SER A 8 -7.16 37.54 8.07
N THR A 9 -7.84 37.02 7.06
CA THR A 9 -8.38 35.67 7.11
C THR A 9 -7.29 34.60 6.99
N TRP A 10 -6.27 34.85 6.16
CA TRP A 10 -5.15 33.92 6.03
C TRP A 10 -4.32 33.86 7.33
N ILE A 11 -4.18 34.98 8.04
CA ILE A 11 -3.53 35.02 9.36
C ILE A 11 -4.29 34.12 10.36
N LEU A 12 -5.63 34.21 10.39
CA LEU A 12 -6.45 33.34 11.23
C LEU A 12 -6.32 31.86 10.81
N ALA A 13 -6.42 31.57 9.52
CA ALA A 13 -6.31 30.21 9.01
C ALA A 13 -4.94 29.59 9.36
N GLU A 14 -3.85 30.35 9.22
CA GLU A 14 -2.52 29.92 9.61
C GLU A 14 -2.39 29.67 11.11
N LYS A 15 -2.99 30.53 11.94
CA LYS A 15 -3.04 30.33 13.40
C LYS A 15 -3.70 28.99 13.74
N TYR A 16 -4.89 28.73 13.19
CA TYR A 16 -5.62 27.48 13.48
C TYR A 16 -4.94 26.24 12.90
N LEU A 17 -4.30 26.36 11.72
CA LEU A 17 -3.48 25.27 11.19
C LEU A 17 -2.34 24.92 12.15
N LYS A 18 -1.68 25.90 12.77
CA LYS A 18 -0.62 25.64 13.77
C LYS A 18 -1.14 25.02 15.08
N GLU A 19 -2.43 25.19 15.37
CA GLU A 19 -3.14 24.51 16.46
C GLU A 19 -3.66 23.11 16.04
N ASP A 20 -3.22 22.60 14.89
CA ASP A 20 -3.58 21.29 14.32
C ASP A 20 -5.08 21.12 13.98
N TRP A 21 -5.79 22.22 13.71
CA TRP A 21 -7.17 22.17 13.22
C TRP A 21 -7.20 21.69 11.76
N SER A 22 -8.21 20.89 11.41
CA SER A 22 -8.43 20.47 10.03
C SER A 22 -8.96 21.64 9.17
N PRO A 23 -8.65 21.69 7.86
CA PRO A 23 -9.21 22.70 6.96
C PRO A 23 -10.74 22.78 6.97
N GLU A 24 -11.42 21.65 7.16
CA GLU A 24 -12.88 21.62 7.31
C GLU A 24 -13.34 22.30 8.62
N GLN A 25 -12.63 22.08 9.73
CA GLN A 25 -12.92 22.73 11.01
C GLN A 25 -12.69 24.24 10.94
N ILE A 26 -11.60 24.68 10.31
CA ILE A 26 -11.28 26.10 10.14
C ILE A 26 -12.35 26.78 9.29
N SER A 27 -12.72 26.16 8.16
CA SER A 27 -13.79 26.64 7.29
C SER A 27 -15.12 26.79 8.05
N GLY A 28 -15.51 25.78 8.83
CA GLY A 28 -16.74 25.83 9.62
C GLY A 28 -16.69 26.89 10.72
N TRP A 29 -15.58 26.98 11.46
CA TRP A 29 -15.42 27.92 12.55
C TRP A 29 -15.43 29.38 12.08
N LEU A 30 -14.77 29.68 10.95
CA LEU A 30 -14.74 31.02 10.35
C LEU A 30 -16.12 31.47 9.88
N ASN A 31 -16.89 30.56 9.29
CA ASN A 31 -18.26 30.85 8.85
C ASN A 31 -19.17 31.15 10.05
N LEU A 32 -19.06 30.37 11.14
CA LEU A 32 -19.91 30.54 12.32
C LEU A 32 -19.56 31.75 13.19
N ASN A 33 -18.27 32.06 13.38
CA ASN A 33 -17.84 33.07 14.36
C ASN A 33 -17.46 34.42 13.76
N LYS A 34 -17.09 34.45 12.48
CA LYS A 34 -16.57 35.65 11.81
C LYS A 34 -17.38 36.04 10.57
N ASP A 35 -18.40 35.26 10.20
CA ASP A 35 -19.18 35.40 8.97
C ASP A 35 -18.29 35.41 7.70
N ILE A 36 -17.18 34.67 7.77
CA ILE A 36 -16.21 34.57 6.69
C ILE A 36 -16.42 33.25 5.96
N ARG A 37 -16.71 33.33 4.65
CA ARG A 37 -16.87 32.17 3.79
C ARG A 37 -15.56 31.86 3.05
N ILE A 38 -14.88 30.82 3.50
CA ILE A 38 -13.73 30.21 2.81
C ILE A 38 -14.02 28.75 2.56
N SER A 39 -13.62 28.22 1.40
CA SER A 39 -13.68 26.78 1.16
C SER A 39 -12.47 26.08 1.79
N GLN A 40 -12.69 24.89 2.34
CA GLN A 40 -11.60 24.01 2.79
C GLN A 40 -10.54 23.75 1.69
N GLU A 41 -10.96 23.70 0.42
CA GLU A 41 -10.04 23.58 -0.72
C GLU A 41 -9.10 24.77 -0.86
N SER A 42 -9.56 25.99 -0.58
CA SER A 42 -8.71 27.19 -0.60
C SER A 42 -7.63 27.11 0.48
N ILE A 43 -7.96 26.57 1.66
CA ILE A 43 -7.01 26.35 2.75
C ILE A 43 -5.99 25.26 2.36
N TYR A 44 -6.43 24.18 1.70
CA TYR A 44 -5.52 23.19 1.15
C TYR A 44 -4.57 23.78 0.12
N GLN A 45 -5.07 24.58 -0.83
CA GLN A 45 -4.24 25.26 -1.83
C GLN A 45 -3.23 26.21 -1.18
N TYR A 46 -3.64 26.96 -0.15
CA TYR A 46 -2.76 27.84 0.61
C TYR A 46 -1.62 27.06 1.29
N ALA A 47 -1.93 25.96 1.99
CA ALA A 47 -0.92 25.11 2.60
C ALA A 47 0.03 24.49 1.55
N LEU A 48 -0.48 24.16 0.35
CA LEU A 48 0.34 23.68 -0.76
C LEU A 48 1.24 24.78 -1.34
N THR A 49 0.78 26.02 -1.43
CA THR A 49 1.61 27.16 -1.86
C THR A 49 2.71 27.47 -0.85
N ASP A 50 2.40 27.45 0.45
CA ASP A 50 3.39 27.60 1.53
C ASP A 50 4.47 26.51 1.42
N LYS A 51 4.05 25.25 1.24
CA LYS A 51 4.98 24.13 1.03
C LYS A 51 5.86 24.32 -0.20
N LYS A 52 5.35 24.89 -1.30
CA LYS A 52 6.16 25.20 -2.49
C LYS A 52 7.18 26.30 -2.21
N ALA A 53 6.84 27.26 -1.35
CA ALA A 53 7.74 28.32 -0.88
C ALA A 53 8.76 27.84 0.18
N GLY A 54 8.72 26.57 0.59
CA GLY A 54 9.61 26.00 1.61
C GLY A 54 9.05 26.07 3.04
N GLY A 55 7.81 26.51 3.20
CA GLY A 55 7.13 26.58 4.49
C GLY A 55 6.76 25.23 5.09
N HIS A 56 6.13 25.29 6.26
CA HIS A 56 5.91 24.13 7.13
C HIS A 56 4.44 23.92 7.52
N LEU A 57 3.49 24.70 6.99
CA LEU A 57 2.07 24.55 7.33
C LEU A 57 1.53 23.14 7.02
N CYS A 58 2.04 22.51 5.95
CA CYS A 58 1.67 21.14 5.62
C CYS A 58 2.00 20.10 6.71
N LYS A 59 2.90 20.39 7.66
CA LYS A 59 3.23 19.47 8.78
C LYS A 59 2.12 19.37 9.82
N HIS A 60 1.18 20.32 9.84
CA HIS A 60 0.04 20.30 10.75
C HIS A 60 -1.18 19.59 10.16
N LEU A 61 -1.15 19.27 8.86
CA LEU A 61 -2.21 18.49 8.23
C LEU A 61 -2.09 17.01 8.60
N ARG A 62 -3.23 16.35 8.80
CA ARG A 62 -3.32 14.92 9.18
C ARG A 62 -2.66 13.98 8.18
N CYS A 63 -2.69 14.31 6.88
CA CYS A 63 -2.22 13.45 5.79
C CYS A 63 -0.84 13.87 5.27
N GLN A 64 0.22 13.47 5.97
CA GLN A 64 1.59 13.89 5.65
C GLN A 64 2.36 12.88 4.79
N LYS A 65 1.95 11.61 4.81
CA LYS A 65 2.69 10.52 4.17
C LYS A 65 2.42 10.49 2.66
N LYS A 66 3.50 10.40 1.87
CA LYS A 66 3.41 10.03 0.46
C LYS A 66 2.67 8.70 0.36
N ARG A 67 1.60 8.66 -0.43
CA ARG A 67 0.83 7.43 -0.66
C ARG A 67 1.76 6.39 -1.27
N LYS A 68 1.97 5.27 -0.56
CA LYS A 68 2.76 4.16 -1.08
C LYS A 68 2.08 3.59 -2.32
N LYS A 69 2.85 3.35 -3.37
CA LYS A 69 2.38 2.67 -4.58
C LYS A 69 1.88 1.27 -4.18
N ARG A 70 0.67 0.89 -4.58
CA ARG A 70 0.26 -0.52 -4.50
C ARG A 70 1.06 -1.26 -5.57
N TYR A 71 1.82 -2.29 -5.20
CA TYR A 71 2.60 -3.07 -6.16
C TYR A 71 1.70 -3.78 -7.17
N GLY A 72 2.23 -4.01 -8.38
CA GLY A 72 1.53 -4.66 -9.50
C GLY A 72 1.05 -3.66 -10.56
N LYS A 73 1.93 -3.25 -11.48
CA LYS A 73 1.47 -2.89 -12.82
C LYS A 73 1.40 -4.21 -13.60
N TYR A 74 0.24 -4.57 -14.12
CA TYR A 74 0.18 -5.58 -15.18
C TYR A 74 1.01 -5.05 -16.35
N ASP A 75 2.07 -5.77 -16.71
CA ASP A 75 2.71 -5.55 -18.00
C ASP A 75 1.67 -5.88 -19.07
N ARG A 76 1.40 -4.92 -19.96
CA ARG A 76 0.39 -5.06 -21.03
C ARG A 76 1.01 -5.58 -22.33
N ARG A 77 2.31 -5.89 -22.34
CA ARG A 77 2.97 -6.55 -23.47
C ARG A 77 2.56 -8.02 -23.50
N SER A 78 2.37 -8.55 -24.71
CA SER A 78 1.94 -9.92 -24.97
C SER A 78 2.67 -10.92 -24.05
N ASN A 79 1.89 -11.59 -23.19
CA ASN A 79 2.33 -12.64 -22.26
C ASN A 79 2.65 -13.93 -23.02
N HIS A 80 3.55 -13.88 -24.01
CA HIS A 80 4.13 -15.11 -24.52
C HIS A 80 5.16 -15.60 -23.49
N ILE A 81 4.67 -16.46 -22.61
CA ILE A 81 5.49 -17.20 -21.65
C ILE A 81 5.89 -18.47 -22.38
N ASP A 82 7.15 -18.51 -22.81
CA ASP A 82 7.77 -19.72 -23.37
C ASP A 82 7.88 -20.80 -22.29
N ASP A 83 7.91 -22.06 -22.69
CA ASP A 83 7.99 -23.22 -21.79
C ASP A 83 9.23 -23.13 -20.88
N SER A 84 10.32 -22.56 -21.36
CA SER A 84 11.51 -22.28 -20.54
C SER A 84 11.22 -21.32 -19.37
N LYS A 85 10.41 -20.28 -19.60
CA LYS A 85 9.98 -19.35 -18.54
C LYS A 85 8.99 -20.00 -17.59
N ILE A 86 8.10 -20.87 -18.09
CA ILE A 86 7.19 -21.64 -17.24
C ILE A 86 8.01 -22.51 -16.30
N GLN A 87 9.01 -23.21 -16.83
CA GLN A 87 9.88 -24.08 -16.04
C GLN A 87 10.67 -23.31 -14.97
N ASP A 88 11.24 -22.15 -15.31
CA ASP A 88 11.94 -21.28 -14.35
C ASP A 88 11.00 -20.80 -13.23
N ILE A 89 9.77 -20.41 -13.57
CA ILE A 89 8.76 -20.02 -12.58
C ILE A 89 8.43 -21.21 -11.67
N MET A 90 8.22 -22.40 -12.23
CA MET A 90 7.90 -23.62 -11.47
C MET A 90 9.05 -24.00 -10.54
N GLU A 91 10.29 -23.98 -11.03
CA GLU A 91 11.48 -24.25 -10.25
C GLU A 91 11.62 -23.26 -9.08
N ARG A 92 11.47 -21.97 -9.36
CA ARG A 92 11.51 -20.92 -8.34
C ARG A 92 10.41 -21.09 -7.29
N LEU A 93 9.22 -21.54 -7.67
CA LEU A 93 8.13 -21.81 -6.72
C LEU A 93 8.38 -23.06 -5.89
N ASN A 94 8.95 -24.11 -6.49
CA ASN A 94 9.22 -25.38 -5.82
C ASN A 94 10.38 -25.31 -4.83
N THR A 95 11.40 -24.49 -5.14
CA THR A 95 12.63 -24.32 -4.34
C THR A 95 12.53 -23.21 -3.29
N ARG A 96 11.46 -22.41 -3.30
CA ARG A 96 11.30 -21.32 -2.33
C ARG A 96 10.94 -21.84 -0.93
N PRO A 97 11.74 -21.52 0.11
CA PRO A 97 11.40 -21.89 1.48
C PRO A 97 10.14 -21.15 1.94
N ARG A 98 9.20 -21.87 2.56
CA ARG A 98 7.92 -21.29 3.01
C ARG A 98 7.82 -21.32 4.52
N LYS A 99 7.53 -20.15 5.12
CA LYS A 99 7.39 -20.01 6.58
C LYS A 99 6.33 -20.96 7.16
N MET A 100 5.23 -21.18 6.44
CA MET A 100 4.19 -22.14 6.85
C MET A 100 4.69 -23.59 6.91
N ASN A 101 5.68 -23.96 6.10
CA ASN A 101 6.29 -25.28 6.08
C ASN A 101 7.52 -25.36 7.01
N GLY A 102 7.67 -24.43 7.96
CA GLY A 102 8.86 -24.35 8.81
C GLY A 102 10.12 -24.02 8.01
N TYR A 103 10.01 -23.14 7.01
CA TYR A 103 11.07 -22.78 6.06
C TYR A 103 11.57 -23.92 5.16
N LYS A 104 10.86 -25.06 5.12
CA LYS A 104 11.11 -26.10 4.10
C LYS A 104 10.52 -25.67 2.75
N THR A 105 11.12 -26.19 1.68
CA THR A 105 10.63 -25.97 0.32
C THR A 105 9.47 -26.91 0.01
N SER A 106 8.65 -26.58 -0.99
CA SER A 106 7.53 -27.43 -1.39
C SER A 106 8.01 -28.82 -1.81
N ILE A 107 9.14 -28.87 -2.54
CA ILE A 107 9.73 -30.13 -3.00
C ILE A 107 10.24 -30.99 -1.84
N GLN A 108 10.86 -30.39 -0.82
CA GLN A 108 11.33 -31.10 0.39
C GLN A 108 10.18 -31.68 1.21
N VAL A 109 9.04 -30.98 1.27
CA VAL A 109 7.86 -31.49 1.96
C VAL A 109 7.24 -32.66 1.19
N LEU A 110 7.13 -32.53 -0.14
CA LEU A 110 6.57 -33.58 -1.00
C LEU A 110 7.46 -34.84 -1.05
N SER A 111 8.79 -34.69 -1.08
CA SER A 111 9.71 -35.83 -1.06
C SER A 111 9.57 -36.65 0.21
N ASN A 112 9.40 -36.00 1.36
CA ASN A 112 9.25 -36.70 2.64
C ASN A 112 7.93 -37.48 2.70
N VAL A 113 6.84 -36.93 2.15
CA VAL A 113 5.55 -37.64 2.06
C VAL A 113 5.66 -38.84 1.12
N LYS A 114 6.36 -38.71 -0.01
CA LYS A 114 6.59 -39.83 -0.95
C LYS A 114 7.45 -40.95 -0.36
N LEU A 115 8.53 -40.61 0.36
CA LEU A 115 9.40 -41.60 1.01
C LEU A 115 8.66 -42.38 2.09
N LEU A 116 7.85 -41.70 2.91
CA LEU A 116 7.00 -42.36 3.92
C LEU A 116 5.98 -43.32 3.28
N HIS A 117 5.45 -42.97 2.11
CA HIS A 117 4.53 -43.85 1.37
C HIS A 117 5.27 -45.08 0.84
N LEU A 118 6.41 -44.90 0.17
CA LEU A 118 7.23 -46.00 -0.33
C LEU A 118 7.66 -46.96 0.79
N GLU A 119 8.16 -46.45 1.91
CA GLU A 119 8.53 -47.27 3.08
C GLU A 119 7.33 -48.05 3.64
N PHE A 120 6.14 -47.45 3.65
CA PHE A 120 4.90 -48.12 4.07
C PHE A 120 4.50 -49.24 3.10
N GLU A 121 4.57 -49.01 1.78
CA GLU A 121 4.28 -50.02 0.77
C GLU A 121 5.26 -51.20 0.85
N PHE A 122 6.55 -50.94 1.06
CA PHE A 122 7.57 -51.99 1.26
C PHE A 122 7.33 -52.83 2.50
N ARG A 123 6.90 -52.21 3.61
CA ARG A 123 6.71 -52.88 4.90
C ARG A 123 5.39 -53.66 5.01
N THR A 124 4.35 -53.21 4.32
CA THR A 124 3.00 -53.80 4.42
C THR A 124 2.57 -54.57 3.18
N GLY A 125 3.32 -54.47 2.07
CA GLY A 125 2.98 -55.07 0.78
C GLY A 125 1.79 -54.41 0.08
N TYR A 126 1.17 -53.40 0.70
CA TYR A 126 -0.02 -52.73 0.19
C TYR A 126 0.38 -51.55 -0.70
N LYS A 127 0.11 -51.63 -2.02
CA LYS A 127 0.29 -50.48 -2.93
C LYS A 127 -0.84 -49.49 -2.73
N ALA A 128 -0.52 -48.31 -2.23
CA ALA A 128 -1.48 -47.26 -2.05
C ALA A 128 -1.71 -46.53 -3.38
N ARG A 129 -2.98 -46.34 -3.76
CA ARG A 129 -3.36 -45.70 -5.02
C ARG A 129 -3.03 -44.21 -4.99
N THR A 130 -1.86 -43.82 -5.47
CA THR A 130 -1.60 -42.41 -5.79
C THR A 130 -2.29 -42.07 -7.11
N LYS A 131 -3.26 -41.15 -7.10
CA LYS A 131 -3.88 -40.62 -8.34
C LYS A 131 -2.77 -39.95 -9.18
N PRO A 132 -2.72 -40.18 -10.51
CA PRO A 132 -1.76 -39.49 -11.35
C PRO A 132 -2.05 -37.98 -11.39
N LEU A 133 -0.99 -37.19 -11.54
CA LEU A 133 -1.02 -35.73 -11.69
C LEU A 133 -1.66 -35.31 -13.01
#